data_AF-A0A958S860-F1
#
_entry.id   AF-A0A958S860-F1
#
_cell.length_a   1.000
_cell.length_b   1.000
_cell.length_c   1.000
_cell.angle_alpha   90.00
_cell.angle_beta   90.00
_cell.angle_gamma   90.00
#
_symmetry.space_group_name_H-M   'P 1'
#
loop_
_entity.id
_entity.type
_entity.pdbx_description
1 polymer ?
#
loop_
_entity_poly.entity_id
_entity_poly.type
_entity_poly.pdbx_seq_one_letter_code
_entity_poly.pdbx_strand_id
1 'polypeptide(L)' 'MMNIHTLDFLFPFFVLGYGALITVVLNIPQLEKLASEKFTQEMYGQLKAHRVLALVCLCVGAVWSLQNIWAGSAPIFPF' A
#
# COMPACT_ATOMS: atom_id res chain seq x y z
N MET A 1 -15.57 18.30 11.48
CA MET A 1 -15.24 17.12 12.29
C MET A 1 -15.50 15.91 11.41
N MET A 2 -14.45 15.21 10.96
CA MET A 2 -14.64 14.04 10.08
C MET A 2 -15.12 12.86 10.94
N ASN A 3 -16.16 12.18 10.50
CA ASN A 3 -16.74 11.07 11.24
C ASN A 3 -15.82 9.85 11.14
N ILE A 4 -15.62 9.13 12.25
CA ILE A 4 -14.67 8.00 12.36
C ILE A 4 -15.00 6.92 11.32
N HIS A 5 -16.31 6.71 11.09
CA HIS A 5 -16.82 5.80 10.06
C HIS A 5 -16.35 6.11 8.63
N THR A 6 -16.12 7.39 8.30
CA THR A 6 -15.62 7.77 6.98
C THR A 6 -14.14 7.45 6.84
N LEU A 7 -13.38 7.54 7.94
CA LEU A 7 -11.96 7.21 7.97
C LEU A 7 -11.75 5.69 7.80
N ASP A 8 -12.54 4.87 8.50
CA ASP A 8 -12.48 3.40 8.38
C ASP A 8 -12.80 2.91 6.97
N PHE A 9 -13.71 3.61 6.28
CA PHE A 9 -14.02 3.29 4.89
C PHE A 9 -12.86 3.62 3.95
N LEU A 10 -12.20 4.76 4.15
CA LEU A 10 -11.18 5.27 3.24
C LEU A 10 -9.79 4.67 3.49
N PHE A 11 -9.51 4.27 4.73
CA PHE A 11 -8.23 3.70 5.16
C PHE A 11 -7.74 2.52 4.31
N PRO A 12 -8.53 1.47 4.02
CA PRO A 12 -8.10 0.37 3.17
C PRO A 12 -7.68 0.80 1.76
N PHE A 13 -8.32 1.82 1.20
CA PHE A 13 -7.94 2.36 -0.11
C PHE A 13 -6.60 3.09 -0.07
N PHE A 14 -6.28 3.78 1.02
CA PHE A 14 -4.95 4.37 1.23
C PHE A 14 -3.87 3.30 1.36
N VAL A 15 -4.13 2.25 2.14
CA VAL A 15 -3.19 1.12 2.32
C VAL A 15 -2.96 0.40 0.99
N LEU A 16 -4.02 0.15 0.24
CA LEU A 16 -3.97 -0.42 -1.11
C LEU A 16 -3.19 0.48 -2.06
N GLY A 17 -3.48 1.78 -2.09
CA GLY A 17 -2.82 2.75 -2.96
C GLY A 17 -1.33 2.86 -2.68
N TYR A 18 -0.93 2.90 -1.40
CA TYR A 18 0.47 2.91 -1.00
C TYR A 18 1.18 1.60 -1.40
N GLY A 19 0.58 0.45 -1.10
CA GLY A 19 1.10 -0.85 -1.49
C GLY A 19 1.26 -0.97 -3.02
N ALA A 20 0.28 -0.49 -3.78
CA ALA A 20 0.32 -0.46 -5.24
C ALA A 20 1.43 0.45 -5.77
N LEU A 21 1.54 1.66 -5.25
CA LEU A 21 2.54 2.62 -5.70
C LEU A 21 3.96 2.09 -5.46
N ILE A 22 4.26 1.60 -4.25
CA ILE A 22 5.59 1.06 -3.94
C ILE A 22 5.85 -0.23 -4.74
N THR A 23 4.86 -1.11 -4.89
CA THR A 23 5.01 -2.32 -5.71
C THR A 23 5.27 -1.98 -7.17
N VAL A 24 4.56 -1.00 -7.75
CA VAL A 24 4.78 -0.55 -9.13
C VAL A 24 6.18 0.04 -9.31
N VAL A 25 6.63 0.89 -8.38
CA VAL A 25 7.96 1.50 -8.42
C VAL A 25 9.07 0.44 -8.36
N LEU A 26 8.92 -0.61 -7.53
CA LEU A 26 9.92 -1.68 -7.38
C LEU A 26 9.79 -2.82 -8.40
N ASN A 27 8.63 -2.98 -9.05
CA ASN A 27 8.40 -4.06 -10.01
C ASN A 27 8.64 -3.61 -11.46
N ILE A 28 8.57 -2.30 -11.75
CA ILE A 28 8.95 -1.77 -13.06
C ILE A 28 10.47 -1.54 -13.08
N PRO A 29 11.22 -2.28 -13.91
CA PRO A 29 12.69 -2.21 -13.93
C PRO A 29 13.22 -0.83 -14.34
N GLN A 30 12.45 -0.06 -15.11
CA GLN A 30 12.79 1.31 -15.50
C GLN A 30 12.72 2.28 -14.31
N LEU A 31 11.72 2.13 -13.44
CA LEU A 31 11.59 2.94 -12.23
C LEU A 31 12.57 2.50 -11.15
N GLU A 32 12.84 1.20 -11.04
CA GLU A 32 13.90 0.68 -10.15
C GLU A 32 15.26 1.27 -10.55
N LYS A 33 15.56 1.29 -11.85
CA LYS A 33 16.81 1.88 -12.35
C LYS A 33 16.90 3.37 -12.05
N LEU A 34 15.83 4.11 -12.32
CA LEU A 34 15.74 5.54 -11.99
C LEU A 34 15.89 5.79 -10.48
N ALA A 35 15.31 4.91 -9.65
CA ALA A 35 15.44 4.98 -8.20
C ALA A 35 16.88 4.70 -7.76
N SER A 36 17.54 3.69 -8.32
CA SER A 36 18.95 3.39 -8.02
C SER A 36 19.92 4.49 -8.44
N GLU A 37 19.56 5.29 -9.45
CA GLU A 37 20.39 6.36 -10.01
C GLU A 37 20.17 7.71 -9.29
N LYS A 38 18.95 7.96 -8.82
CA LYS A 38 18.55 9.20 -8.13
C LYS A 38 18.62 9.12 -6.61
N PHE A 39 18.41 7.94 -6.01
CA PHE A 39 18.42 7.77 -4.56
C PHE A 39 19.80 7.37 -4.04
N THR A 40 20.13 7.86 -2.84
CA THR A 40 21.30 7.42 -2.08
C THR A 40 21.20 5.91 -1.79
N GLN A 41 22.33 5.21 -1.71
CA GLN A 41 22.38 3.76 -1.47
C GLN A 41 21.57 3.33 -0.22
N GLU A 42 21.56 4.15 0.82
CA GLU A 42 20.74 3.91 2.03
C GLU A 42 19.23 3.96 1.75
N MET A 43 18.76 4.96 1.01
CA MET A 43 17.34 5.09 0.68
C MET A 43 16.87 3.95 -0.23
N TYR A 44 17.69 3.56 -1.20
CA TYR A 44 17.38 2.42 -2.07
C TYR A 44 17.34 1.10 -1.29
N GLY A 45 18.25 0.91 -0.33
CA GLY A 45 18.22 -0.24 0.59
C GLY A 45 16.94 -0.29 1.43
N GLN A 46 16.51 0.86 1.97
CA GLN A 46 15.24 0.96 2.70
C GLN A 46 14.03 0.70 1.80
N LEU A 47 14.04 1.20 0.56
CA LEU A 47 12.96 0.97 -0.41
C LEU A 47 12.82 -0.54 -0.73
N LYS A 48 13.95 -1.25 -0.88
CA LYS A 48 13.96 -2.71 -1.05
C LYS A 48 13.42 -3.45 0.16
N ALA A 49 13.76 -3.01 1.38
CA ALA A 49 13.20 -3.60 2.60
C ALA A 49 11.67 -3.41 2.68
N HIS A 50 11.15 -2.27 2.19
CA HIS A 50 9.73 -2.00 2.11
C HIS A 50 9.00 -2.78 1.00
N ARG A 51 9.70 -3.53 0.14
CA ARG A 51 9.07 -4.33 -0.92
C ARG A 51 8.10 -5.37 -0.37
N VAL A 52 8.50 -6.08 0.69
CA VAL A 52 7.67 -7.10 1.32
C VAL A 52 6.46 -6.44 1.98
N LEU A 53 6.67 -5.33 2.68
CA LEU A 53 5.59 -4.56 3.30
C LEU A 53 4.61 -4.03 2.24
N ALA A 54 5.10 -3.54 1.11
CA ALA A 54 4.28 -3.05 0.01
C ALA A 54 3.42 -4.16 -0.61
N LEU A 55 3.97 -5.36 -0.77
CA LEU A 55 3.22 -6.53 -1.24
C LEU A 55 2.14 -6.95 -0.24
N VAL A 56 2.46 -6.95 1.04
CA VAL A 56 1.48 -7.22 2.11
C VAL A 56 0.40 -6.14 2.11
N CYS A 57 0.74 -4.86 2.06
CA CYS A 57 -0.22 -3.75 1.97
C CYS A 57 -1.06 -3.82 0.70
N LEU A 58 -0.49 -4.26 -0.43
CA LEU A 58 -1.22 -4.46 -1.67
C LEU A 58 -2.26 -5.58 -1.52
N CYS A 59 -1.85 -6.74 -1.03
CA CYS A 59 -2.74 -7.89 -0.86
C CYS A 59 -3.81 -7.62 0.21
N VAL A 60 -3.39 -7.14 1.38
CA VAL A 60 -4.30 -6.81 2.50
C VAL A 60 -5.24 -5.67 2.12
N GLY A 61 -4.71 -4.60 1.54
CA GLY A 61 -5.51 -3.48 1.04
C GLY A 61 -6.48 -3.91 -0.06
N ALA A 62 -6.09 -4.80 -0.97
CA ALA A 62 -6.95 -5.25 -2.06
C ALA A 62 -8.10 -6.12 -1.54
N VAL A 63 -7.78 -7.08 -0.68
CA VAL A 63 -8.79 -7.94 -0.03
C VAL A 63 -9.74 -7.10 0.82
N TRP A 64 -9.21 -6.13 1.56
CA TRP A 64 -10.01 -5.27 2.44
C TRP A 64 -10.87 -4.28 1.64
N SER A 65 -10.32 -3.59 0.64
CA SER A 65 -11.11 -2.73 -0.25
C SER A 65 -12.20 -3.53 -0.98
N LEU A 66 -11.89 -4.73 -1.45
CA LEU A 66 -12.85 -5.61 -2.12
C LEU A 66 -13.97 -6.05 -1.17
N GLN A 67 -13.65 -6.39 0.09
CA GLN A 67 -14.65 -6.69 1.12
C GLN A 67 -15.53 -5.50 1.45
N ASN A 68 -14.95 -4.31 1.57
CA ASN A 68 -15.68 -3.10 1.90
C ASN A 68 -16.71 -2.74 0.80
N ILE A 69 -16.38 -3.05 -0.46
CA ILE A 69 -17.28 -2.89 -1.61
C ILE A 69 -18.33 -4.02 -1.69
N TRP A 70 -17.94 -5.27 -1.41
CA TRP A 70 -18.80 -6.44 -1.66
C TRP A 70 -19.67 -6.84 -0.45
N ALA A 71 -19.11 -6.91 0.75
CA ALA A 71 -19.77 -7.42 1.95
C ALA A 71 -20.38 -6.32 2.84
N GLY A 72 -20.15 -5.05 2.52
CA GLY A 72 -20.34 -3.97 3.49
C GLY A 72 -19.32 -4.06 4.62
N SER A 73 -19.19 -3.00 5.43
CA SER A 73 -18.14 -2.78 6.43
C SER A 73 -18.13 -3.79 7.60
N ALA A 74 -17.91 -5.07 7.32
CA ALA A 74 -17.68 -6.11 8.31
C ALA A 74 -16.19 -6.10 8.67
N PRO A 75 -15.82 -5.77 9.92
CA PRO A 75 -14.42 -5.58 10.30
C PRO A 75 -13.71 -6.95 10.41
N ILE A 76 -12.75 -7.20 9.52
CA ILE A 76 -11.78 -8.30 9.68
C ILE A 76 -10.65 -7.91 10.64
N PHE A 77 -10.36 -6.61 10.72
CA PHE A 77 -9.40 -6.05 11.64
C PHE A 77 -10.14 -5.18 12.66
N PRO A 78 -10.20 -5.60 13.94
CA PRO A 78 -10.77 -4.79 15.01
C PRO A 78 -9.73 -3.74 15.41
N PHE A 79 -9.78 -2.57 14.78
CA PHE A 79 -9.06 -1.38 15.22
C PHE A 79 -10.06 -0.28 15.50
#